data_AF-A8N1L6-F1
#
_entry.id   AF-A8N1L6-F1
#
_cell.length_a   1.000
_cell.length_b   1.000
_cell.length_c   1.000
_cell.angle_alpha   90.00
_cell.angle_beta   90.00
_cell.angle_gamma   90.00
#
_symmetry.space_group_name_H-M   'P 1'
#
loop_
_entity.id
_entity.type
_entity.pdbx_description
1 polymer ?
#
loop_
_entity_poly.entity_id
_entity_poly.type
_entity_poly.pdbx_seq_one_letter_code
_entity_poly.pdbx_strand_id
1 'polypeptide(L)' 'MPSLVQSYDICLDIVNDMHDSVSVQLLRDYGRTGGAVVLLQPTESVTLVLESGSSYRYAFKSRTRVANVT' A
#
# COMPACT_ATOMS: atom_id res chain seq x y z
N MET A 1 -1.11 -35.22 5.97
CA MET A 1 -1.03 -34.58 4.64
C MET A 1 -0.65 -33.13 4.88
N PRO A 2 0.57 -32.67 4.55
CA PRO A 2 0.87 -31.24 4.61
C PRO A 2 0.07 -30.58 3.50
N SER A 3 -0.86 -29.70 3.85
CA SER A 3 -1.55 -28.86 2.87
C SER A 3 -0.50 -28.01 2.17
N LEU A 4 -0.33 -28.17 0.86
CA LEU A 4 0.43 -27.23 0.05
C LEU A 4 -0.27 -25.88 0.11
N VAL A 5 0.18 -25.02 1.03
CA VAL A 5 -0.22 -23.61 1.03
C VAL A 5 0.55 -22.99 -0.12
N GLN A 6 -0.13 -22.81 -1.25
CA GLN A 6 0.46 -22.19 -2.43
C GLN A 6 0.64 -20.70 -2.12
N SER A 7 1.89 -20.24 -2.11
CA SER A 7 2.20 -18.82 -1.94
C SER A 7 1.85 -18.09 -3.24
N TYR A 8 0.92 -17.14 -3.15
CA TYR A 8 0.60 -16.23 -4.24
C TYR A 8 1.03 -14.83 -3.87
N ASP A 9 1.62 -14.13 -4.83
CA ASP A 9 1.87 -12.69 -4.72
C ASP A 9 0.61 -11.94 -5.18
N ILE A 10 0.17 -10.97 -4.38
CA ILE A 10 -0.98 -10.14 -4.70
C ILE A 10 -0.48 -8.82 -5.27
N CYS A 11 -0.95 -8.48 -6.46
CA CYS A 11 -0.65 -7.23 -7.15
C CYS A 11 -1.83 -6.28 -6.93
N LEU A 12 -1.60 -5.17 -6.22
CA LEU A 12 -2.62 -4.15 -5.96
C LEU A 12 -2.30 -2.89 -6.75
N ASP A 13 -3.12 -2.59 -7.74
CA ASP A 13 -3.01 -1.36 -8.52
C ASP A 13 -3.86 -0.26 -7.88
N ILE A 14 -3.20 0.84 -7.53
CA ILE A 14 -3.81 2.05 -7.00
C ILE A 14 -3.71 3.11 -8.07
N VAL A 15 -4.83 3.75 -8.37
CA VAL A 15 -4.88 4.90 -9.28
C VAL A 15 -5.37 6.11 -8.48
N ASN A 16 -4.66 7.23 -8.58
CA ASN A 16 -5.16 8.49 -8.04
C ASN A 16 -6.16 9.11 -9.02
N ASP A 17 -7.44 8.83 -8.80
CA ASP A 17 -8.56 9.40 -9.55
C ASP A 17 -8.97 10.80 -9.04
N MET A 18 -8.31 11.31 -7.99
CA MET A 18 -8.59 12.63 -7.44
C MET A 18 -7.85 13.74 -8.19
N HIS A 19 -8.37 14.96 -8.09
CA HIS A 19 -7.70 16.16 -8.61
C HIS A 19 -6.49 16.62 -7.78
N ASP A 20 -6.33 16.06 -6.57
CA ASP A 20 -5.25 16.39 -5.65
C ASP A 20 -4.21 15.27 -5.58
N SER A 21 -2.97 15.62 -5.25
CA SER A 21 -1.92 14.62 -5.01
C SER A 21 -2.22 13.81 -3.75
N VAL A 22 -2.02 12.50 -3.84
CA VAL A 22 -2.24 11.54 -2.73
C VAL A 22 -0.92 10.89 -2.39
N SER A 23 -0.61 10.75 -1.11
CA SER A 23 0.54 9.97 -0.66
C SER A 23 0.11 8.62 -0.13
N VAL A 24 0.81 7.57 -0.55
CA VAL A 24 0.65 6.20 -0.08
C VAL A 24 1.84 5.86 0.78
N GLN A 25 1.61 5.56 2.05
CA GLN A 25 2.65 5.25 3.02
C GLN A 25 2.47 3.85 3.57
N LEU A 26 3.51 3.02 3.48
CA LEU A 26 3.53 1.73 4.15
C LEU A 26 3.75 1.92 5.66
N LEU A 27 2.78 1.50 6.46
CA LEU A 27 2.82 1.46 7.92
C LEU A 27 3.33 0.08 8.38
N ARG A 28 4.65 -0.12 8.39
CA ARG A 28 5.24 -1.33 9.00
C ARG A 28 5.56 -1.06 10.47
N ASP A 29 5.09 -1.94 11.36
CA ASP A 29 5.33 -1.88 12.81
C ASP A 29 6.76 -2.33 13.23
N TYR A 30 7.70 -2.44 12.29
CA TYR A 30 9.05 -3.00 12.54
C TYR A 30 10.10 -1.98 13.04
N GLY A 31 9.71 -1.03 13.89
CA GLY A 31 10.65 -0.14 14.59
C GLY A 31 11.50 0.81 13.74
N ARG A 32 11.39 0.77 12.40
CA ARG A 32 12.01 1.74 11.49
C ARG A 32 11.05 2.87 11.20
N THR A 33 11.31 4.00 11.85
CA THR A 33 10.70 5.30 11.57
C THR A 33 10.98 5.72 10.13
N GLY A 34 10.02 5.46 9.24
CA GLY A 34 10.10 5.86 7.83
C GLY A 34 9.75 4.71 6.89
N GLY A 35 8.49 4.28 6.88
CA GLY A 35 8.00 3.43 5.80
C GLY A 35 8.07 4.14 4.45
N ALA A 36 8.21 3.38 3.36
CA ALA A 36 8.22 3.93 2.01
C ALA A 36 6.96 4.79 1.79
N VAL A 37 7.16 6.02 1.32
CA VAL A 37 6.10 6.95 0.93
C VAL A 37 6.21 7.17 -0.57
N VAL A 38 5.11 6.93 -1.28
CA VAL A 38 4.97 7.25 -2.70
C VAL A 38 3.98 8.41 -2.80
N LEU A 39 4.35 9.46 -3.53
CA LEU A 39 3.43 10.53 -3.88
C LEU A 39 2.89 10.25 -5.28
N LEU A 40 1.56 10.18 -5.40
CA LEU A 40 0.82 10.01 -6.64
C LEU A 40 0.24 11.36 -7.05
N GLN A 41 0.61 11.83 -8.23
CA GLN A 41 -0.07 12.95 -8.86
C GLN A 41 -1.45 12.53 -9.36
N PRO A 42 -2.35 13.48 -9.68
CA PRO A 42 -3.62 13.15 -10.33
C PRO A 42 -3.38 12.30 -11.57
N THR A 43 -4.19 11.25 -11.75
CA THR A 43 -4.12 10.25 -12.83
C THR A 43 -2.92 9.30 -12.81
N GLU A 44 -1.97 9.47 -11.89
CA GLU A 44 -0.89 8.50 -11.71
C GLU A 44 -1.36 7.24 -10.99
N SER A 45 -0.68 6.14 -11.28
CA SER A 45 -0.90 4.87 -10.63
C SER A 45 0.38 4.30 -10.02
N VAL A 46 0.21 3.47 -9.00
CA VAL A 46 1.28 2.66 -8.43
C VAL A 46 0.78 1.26 -8.18
N THR A 47 1.65 0.31 -8.47
CA THR A 47 1.43 -1.10 -8.23
C THR A 47 2.17 -1.51 -6.96
N LEU A 48 1.46 -2.11 -6.02
CA LEU A 48 2.03 -2.67 -4.79
C LEU A 48 2.03 -4.20 -4.89
N VAL A 49 3.20 -4.81 -4.69
CA VAL A 49 3.36 -6.26 -4.66
C VAL A 49 3.37 -6.71 -3.19
N LEU A 50 2.40 -7.54 -2.83
CA LEU A 50 2.21 -8.07 -1.48
C LEU A 50 2.60 -9.55 -1.46
N GLU A 51 3.56 -9.88 -0.62
CA GLU A 51 4.07 -11.25 -0.48
C GLU A 51 3.14 -12.08 0.41
N SER A 52 2.93 -13.33 0.04
CA SER A 52 2.15 -14.28 0.82
C SER A 52 2.69 -14.44 2.25
N GLY A 53 1.80 -14.43 3.24
CA GLY A 53 2.16 -14.60 4.65
C GLY A 53 2.60 -13.31 5.36
N SER A 54 2.63 -12.17 4.67
CA SER A 54 2.89 -10.85 5.25
C SER A 54 1.61 -10.02 5.35
N SER A 55 1.45 -9.29 6.45
CA SER A 55 0.40 -8.27 6.58
C SER A 55 0.97 -6.89 6.22
N TYR A 56 0.27 -6.16 5.35
CA TYR A 56 0.68 -4.83 4.92
C TYR A 56 -0.40 -3.83 5.32
N ARG A 57 0.00 -2.76 6.02
CA ARG A 57 -0.90 -1.65 6.33
C ARG A 57 -0.46 -0.43 5.53
N TYR A 58 -1.36 0.18 4.79
CA TYR A 58 -1.09 1.37 4.00
C TYR A 58 -1.94 2.52 4.49
N ALA A 59 -1.34 3.71 4.62
CA ALA A 59 -2.04 4.96 4.83
C ALA A 59 -2.05 5.77 3.54
N PHE A 60 -3.24 6.11 3.08
CA PHE A 60 -3.49 7.04 2.00
C PHE A 60 -3.79 8.40 2.60
N LYS A 61 -2.94 9.38 2.34
CA LYS A 61 -3.11 10.75 2.85
C LYS A 61 -3.34 11.70 1.70
N SER A 62 -4.44 12.44 1.76
CA SER A 62 -4.83 13.46 0.78
C SER A 62 -5.25 14.71 1.53
N ARG A 63 -4.51 15.83 1.40
CA ARG A 63 -4.72 17.13 2.08
C ARG A 63 -5.16 17.05 3.56
N THR A 64 -6.45 16.81 3.82
CA THR A 64 -7.06 16.74 5.16
C THR A 64 -7.62 15.36 5.54
N ARG A 65 -7.54 14.38 4.64
CA ARG A 65 -8.11 13.03 4.79
C ARG A 65 -7.00 12.00 4.88
N VAL A 66 -7.20 11.02 5.77
CA VAL A 66 -6.34 9.85 5.90
C VAL A 66 -7.23 8.62 5.88
N ALA A 67 -6.92 7.68 4.98
CA ALA A 67 -7.55 6.36 4.93
C ALA A 67 -6.50 5.29 5.18
N ASN A 68 -6.83 4.30 6.02
CA ASN A 68 -5.94 3.18 6.31
C ASN A 68 -6.52 1.91 5.68
N VAL A 69 -5.68 1.18 4.97
CA VAL A 69 -5.99 -0.10 4.32
C VAL A 69 -5.10 -1.16 4.94
N THR A 70 -5.67 -2.32 5.29
CA THR A 70 -4.97 -3.44 5.97
C THR A 70 -5.29 -4.75 5.29
#